data_AF-A0A538NTY1-F1
#
_entry.id   AF-A0A538NTY1-F1
#
_cell.length_a   1.000
_cell.length_b   1.000
_cell.length_c   1.000
_cell.angle_alpha   90.00
_cell.angle_beta   90.00
_cell.angle_gamma   90.00
#
_symmetry.space_group_name_H-M   'P 1'
#
loop_
_entity.id
_entity.type
_entity.pdbx_description
1 polymer ?
#
loop_
_entity_poly.entity_id
_entity_poly.type
_entity_poly.pdbx_seq_one_letter_code
_entity_poly.pdbx_strand_id
1 'polypeptide(L)'
;MTAFEKLCEIVARLRAPGGCPWDREQTHESLLPALIEEAYEVAGAVRSRDIANFREELGDLLLLIVMHSEIAREAGRFDIDNVLK
;
A
#
# COMPACT_ATOMS: atom_id res chain seq x y z
N MET A 1 -17.57 -9.28 0.38
CA MET A 1 -16.41 -8.39 0.58
C MET A 1 -15.21 -9.23 0.99
N THR A 2 -14.20 -9.31 0.14
CA THR A 2 -12.93 -10.00 0.39
C THR A 2 -12.05 -9.20 1.33
N ALA A 3 -11.00 -9.82 1.87
CA ALA A 3 -10.02 -9.11 2.70
C ALA A 3 -9.32 -7.98 1.91
N PHE A 4 -9.11 -8.19 0.61
CA PHE A 4 -8.50 -7.20 -0.27
C PHE A 4 -9.42 -6.01 -0.55
N GLU A 5 -10.69 -6.26 -0.86
CA GLU A 5 -11.69 -5.19 -1.02
C GLU A 5 -11.78 -4.33 0.26
N LYS A 6 -11.74 -4.96 1.43
CA LYS A 6 -11.72 -4.27 2.72
C LYS A 6 -10.48 -3.37 2.90
N LEU A 7 -9.30 -3.83 2.47
CA LEU A 7 -8.07 -3.02 2.51
C LEU A 7 -8.22 -1.76 1.64
N CYS A 8 -8.69 -1.92 0.40
CA CYS A 8 -8.95 -0.79 -0.51
C CYS A 8 -9.94 0.21 0.10
N GLU A 9 -11.04 -0.27 0.69
CA GLU A 9 -12.02 0.59 1.37
C GLU A 9 -11.43 1.32 2.58
N ILE A 10 -10.59 0.65 3.39
CA ILE A 10 -9.92 1.28 4.53
C ILE A 10 -9.01 2.40 4.05
N VAL A 11 -8.16 2.16 3.06
CA VAL A 11 -7.25 3.16 2.50
C VAL A 11 -8.02 4.35 1.93
N ALA A 12 -9.06 4.10 1.14
CA ALA A 12 -9.92 5.16 0.60
C ALA A 12 -10.58 5.99 1.71
N ARG A 13 -11.05 5.34 2.79
CA ARG A 13 -11.64 6.04 3.94
C ARG A 13 -10.62 6.86 4.72
N LEU A 14 -9.40 6.34 4.90
CA LEU A 14 -8.33 7.06 5.59
C LEU A 14 -7.91 8.31 4.83
N ARG A 15 -7.94 8.27 3.50
CA ARG A 15 -7.58 9.40 2.64
C ARG A 15 -8.75 10.36 2.31
N ALA A 16 -10.00 9.95 2.53
CA ALA A 16 -11.16 10.80 2.33
C ALA A 16 -11.18 12.05 3.25
N PRO A 17 -11.93 13.11 2.91
CA PRO A 17 -12.13 14.25 3.81
C PRO A 17 -12.62 13.80 5.20
N GLY A 18 -11.94 14.25 6.26
CA GLY A 18 -12.21 13.81 7.64
C GLY A 18 -11.57 12.47 8.02
N GLY A 19 -10.79 11.85 7.14
CA GLY A 19 -9.94 10.71 7.42
C GLY A 19 -8.66 11.09 8.18
N CYS A 20 -7.69 10.17 8.19
CA CYS A 20 -6.42 10.34 8.89
C CYS A 20 -5.57 11.46 8.26
N PRO A 21 -5.11 12.46 9.02
CA PRO A 21 -4.32 13.56 8.46
C PRO A 21 -3.03 13.09 7.77
N TRP A 22 -2.33 12.11 8.37
CA TRP A 22 -1.07 11.59 7.83
C TRP A 22 -1.29 10.83 6.52
N ASP A 23 -2.31 9.98 6.43
CA ASP A 23 -2.59 9.24 5.19
C ASP A 23 -2.95 10.19 4.04
N ARG A 24 -3.64 11.29 4.34
CA ARG A 24 -4.09 12.29 3.37
C ARG A 24 -2.96 13.13 2.78
N GLU A 25 -1.94 13.43 3.57
CA GLU A 25 -0.80 14.24 3.11
C GLU A 25 0.20 13.44 2.27
N GLN A 26 0.11 12.11 2.25
CA GLN A 26 1.01 11.28 1.45
C GLN A 26 0.86 11.53 -0.04
N THR A 27 1.99 11.62 -0.73
CA THR A 27 2.14 11.67 -2.18
C THR A 27 2.84 10.40 -2.67
N HIS A 28 2.95 10.24 -4.00
CA HIS A 28 3.76 9.13 -4.52
C HIS A 28 5.22 9.26 -4.06
N GLU A 29 5.77 10.46 -4.06
CA GLU A 29 7.16 10.74 -3.69
C GLU A 29 7.42 10.51 -2.19
N SER A 30 6.48 10.88 -1.31
CA SER A 30 6.66 10.69 0.14
C SER A 30 6.65 9.22 0.55
N LEU A 31 6.00 8.35 -0.22
CA LEU A 31 5.90 6.91 0.03
C LEU A 31 7.06 6.10 -0.57
N LEU A 32 7.87 6.66 -1.48
CA LEU A 32 8.98 5.94 -2.12
C LEU A 32 9.99 5.35 -1.12
N PRO A 33 10.42 6.05 -0.05
CA PRO A 33 11.36 5.47 0.90
C PRO A 33 10.84 4.19 1.55
N ALA A 34 9.61 4.22 2.06
CA ALA A 34 8.96 3.06 2.65
C ALA A 34 8.78 1.95 1.61
N LEU A 35 8.33 2.27 0.38
CA LEU A 35 8.16 1.26 -0.67
C LEU A 35 9.46 0.52 -0.99
N ILE A 36 10.58 1.23 -1.02
CA ILE A 36 11.90 0.63 -1.24
C ILE A 36 12.30 -0.22 -0.03
N GLU A 37 12.12 0.29 1.19
CA GLU A 37 12.40 -0.40 2.45
C GLU A 37 11.66 -1.75 2.52
N GLU A 38 10.33 -1.74 2.36
CA GLU A 38 9.49 -2.94 2.39
C GLU A 38 9.92 -3.97 1.33
N ALA A 39 10.30 -3.51 0.12
CA ALA A 39 10.81 -4.41 -0.92
C ALA A 39 12.14 -5.07 -0.52
N TYR A 40 13.02 -4.36 0.20
CA TYR A 40 14.25 -4.92 0.75
C TYR A 40 13.96 -5.86 1.93
N GLU A 41 12.98 -5.56 2.77
CA GLU A 41 12.59 -6.38 3.91
C GLU A 41 11.94 -7.69 3.47
N VAL A 42 11.06 -7.66 2.46
CA VAL A 42 10.56 -8.85 1.77
C VAL A 42 11.71 -9.73 1.29
N ALA A 43 12.70 -9.15 0.60
CA ALA A 43 13.86 -9.89 0.11
C ALA A 43 14.73 -10.43 1.27
N GLY A 44 14.87 -9.66 2.35
CA GLY A 44 15.56 -10.04 3.58
C GLY A 44 14.91 -11.26 4.24
N ALA A 45 13.59 -11.22 4.43
CA ALA A 45 12.81 -12.29 5.03
C ALA A 45 12.90 -13.61 4.26
N VAL A 46 12.88 -13.54 2.92
CA VAL A 46 13.10 -14.72 2.07
C VAL A 46 14.50 -15.31 2.27
N ARG A 47 15.54 -14.47 2.32
CA ARG A 47 16.93 -14.91 2.50
C ARG A 47 17.17 -15.50 3.89
N SER A 48 16.54 -14.95 4.93
CA SER A 48 16.61 -15.47 6.30
C SER A 48 15.73 -16.70 6.53
N ARG A 49 14.88 -17.07 5.55
CA ARG A 49 13.86 -18.12 5.67
C ARG A 49 12.86 -17.86 6.81
N ASP A 50 12.63 -16.59 7.11
CA ASP A 50 11.64 -16.17 8.10
C ASP A 50 10.27 -16.03 7.43
N ILE A 51 9.47 -17.09 7.54
CA ILE A 51 8.12 -17.14 6.94
C ILE A 51 7.15 -16.18 7.65
N ALA A 52 7.35 -15.92 8.94
CA ALA A 52 6.48 -15.02 9.68
C ALA A 52 6.71 -13.59 9.19
N ASN A 53 7.98 -13.16 9.16
CA ASN A 53 8.36 -11.84 8.65
C ASN A 53 7.99 -11.68 7.18
N PHE A 54 8.26 -12.70 6.35
CA PHE A 54 7.94 -12.63 4.92
C PHE A 54 6.45 -12.37 4.67
N ARG A 55 5.56 -12.95 5.48
CA ARG A 55 4.11 -12.68 5.38
C ARG A 55 3.76 -11.26 5.80
N GLU A 56 4.44 -10.71 6.80
CA GLU A 56 4.26 -9.35 7.32
C GLU A 56 4.66 -8.32 6.25
N GLU A 57 5.89 -8.40 5.74
CA GLU A 57 6.39 -7.42 4.76
C GLU A 57 5.63 -7.48 3.42
N LEU A 58 5.11 -8.65 3.05
CA LEU A 58 4.22 -8.76 1.88
C LEU A 58 2.91 -7.98 2.10
N GLY A 59 2.42 -7.92 3.33
CA GLY A 59 1.25 -7.13 3.71
C GLY A 59 1.54 -5.64 3.65
N ASP A 60 2.68 -5.20 4.16
CA ASP A 60 3.08 -3.80 4.19
C ASP A 60 3.41 -3.27 2.80
N LEU A 61 4.11 -4.06 1.98
CA LEU A 61 4.31 -3.77 0.57
C LEU A 61 2.96 -3.66 -0.18
N LEU A 62 2.00 -4.55 0.12
CA LEU A 62 0.66 -4.50 -0.49
C LEU A 62 -0.10 -3.23 -0.07
N LEU A 63 -0.01 -2.82 1.20
CA LEU A 63 -0.62 -1.57 1.68
C LEU A 63 -0.10 -0.37 0.87
N LEU A 64 1.21 -0.31 0.62
CA LEU A 64 1.80 0.77 -0.17
C LEU A 64 1.31 0.76 -1.62
N ILE A 65 1.19 -0.42 -2.25
CA ILE A 65 0.60 -0.54 -3.61
C ILE A 65 -0.83 0.03 -3.64
N VAL A 66 -1.65 -0.29 -2.63
CA VAL A 66 -3.03 0.22 -2.53
C VAL A 66 -3.04 1.73 -2.28
N MET A 67 -2.15 2.26 -1.43
CA MET A 67 -1.99 3.70 -1.20
C MET A 67 -1.64 4.46 -2.49
N HIS A 68 -0.65 3.97 -3.26
CA HIS A 68 -0.32 4.56 -4.56
C HIS A 68 -1.49 4.51 -5.53
N SER A 69 -2.23 3.40 -5.56
CA SER A 69 -3.40 3.25 -6.43
C SER A 69 -4.52 4.23 -6.05
N GLU A 70 -4.75 4.45 -4.76
CA GLU A 70 -5.74 5.42 -4.28
C GLU A 70 -5.32 6.87 -4.59
N ILE A 71 -4.06 7.23 -4.39
CA ILE A 71 -3.52 8.54 -4.79
C ILE A 71 -3.72 8.79 -6.30
N ALA A 72 -3.46 7.79 -7.13
CA ALA A 72 -3.64 7.89 -8.58
C ALA A 72 -5.12 8.03 -8.97
N ARG A 73 -6.02 7.33 -8.25
CA ARG A 73 -7.46 7.39 -8.44
C ARG A 73 -8.01 8.78 -8.10
N GLU A 74 -7.57 9.36 -6.98
CA GLU A 74 -7.91 10.73 -6.57
C GLU A 74 -7.48 11.75 -7.63
N ALA A 75 -6.37 11.51 -8.32
CA ALA A 75 -5.88 12.33 -9.42
C ALA A 75 -6.55 12.03 -10.78
N GLY A 76 -7.52 11.11 -10.84
CA GLY A 76 -8.23 10.72 -12.07
C GLY A 76 -7.36 10.03 -13.12
N ARG A 77 -6.29 9.34 -12.70
CA ARG A 77 -5.31 8.71 -13.62
C ARG A 77 -5.58 7.22 -13.84
N PHE A 78 -5.46 6.43 -12.78
CA PHE A 78 -5.70 4.98 -12.77
C PHE A 78 -6.07 4.54 -11.35
N ASP A 79 -6.57 3.32 -11.21
CA ASP A 79 -6.96 2.72 -9.94
C ASP A 79 -6.37 1.31 -9.76
N ILE A 80 -6.75 0.65 -8.66
CA ILE A 80 -6.28 -0.69 -8.32
C ILE A 80 -6.72 -1.73 -9.37
N ASP A 81 -7.88 -1.57 -10.00
CA ASP A 81 -8.36 -2.46 -11.06
C ASP A 81 -7.50 -2.34 -12.32
N ASN A 82 -6.87 -1.18 -12.56
CA ASN A 82 -5.91 -1.01 -13.63
C ASN A 82 -4.57 -1.68 -13.31
N VAL A 83 -4.15 -1.65 -12.03
CA VAL A 83 -2.91 -2.29 -11.56
C VAL A 83 -2.99 -3.82 -11.57
N LEU A 84 -4.17 -4.40 -11.35
CA LEU A 84 -4.39 -5.85 -11.30
C LEU A 84 -4.54 -6.53 -12.67
N LYS A 85 -4.66 -5.76 -13.76
CA LYS A 85 -4.80 -6.29 -15.14
C LYS A 85 -3.47 -6.76 -15.71
#